data_AF-A0A950HUN0-F1
#
_entry.id   AF-A0A950HUN0-F1
#
_cell.length_a   1.000
_cell.length_b   1.000
_cell.length_c   1.000
_cell.angle_alpha   90.00
_cell.angle_beta   90.00
_cell.angle_gamma   90.00
#
_symmetry.space_group_name_H-M   'P 1'
#
loop_
_entity.id
_entity.type
_entity.pdbx_description
1 polymer ?
#
loop_
_entity_poly.entity_id
_entity_poly.type
_entity_poly.pdbx_seq_one_letter_code
_entity_poly.pdbx_strand_id
1 'polypeptide(L)'
;MRFSTSLLAMAAVLAAASQSGAQTGTKAPSKRFLSIIDAKIGETDVPLDAVIREERVGNKTVSAELDACIPAAVNSRKLDHFLAALTSKGDALAADGATSDKVATSITLRRSGKSDAIEVTGKIRRGNLVIDISSQGLSYSPDDPRLSAAGDQAAVDEAVISPNALSVEVDPAHVADVLRALRTQSVRIDGETLYPTCDNIREKKQTLTLTVDPKRASAIGDLLKTLPGVASVRPGLGNLTRSNAVRFKPPAEAGKPAGLDEDALVARLADVVGTSLQSAKVSATRDGYTGEYLLVFKKPFELGDDPNESQTTEARILLDRADKTGGSLIVYVGALKITIGQAGDDTRAQVSDIAAGQEEEGGAQLPSSGPIVEALARALQGEKWDNDHDKWSK
;
A
#
# COMPACT_ATOMS: atom_id res chain seq x y z
N MET A 1 21.39 -43.42 -77.85
CA MET A 1 20.55 -43.85 -79.00
C MET A 1 19.32 -44.57 -78.47
N ARG A 2 18.16 -44.31 -79.12
CA ARG A 2 16.82 -44.93 -78.95
C ARG A 2 15.98 -44.31 -77.81
N PHE A 3 14.96 -43.49 -78.10
CA PHE A 3 13.57 -43.82 -78.57
C PHE A 3 12.86 -44.74 -77.55
N SER A 4 11.62 -44.54 -77.09
CA SER A 4 10.46 -43.77 -77.56
C SER A 4 9.34 -43.85 -76.50
N THR A 5 8.44 -42.83 -76.47
CA THR A 5 6.95 -42.84 -76.25
C THR A 5 6.33 -43.58 -75.03
N SER A 6 5.31 -43.11 -74.30
CA SER A 6 4.03 -42.44 -74.66
C SER A 6 3.50 -41.65 -73.45
N LEU A 7 3.09 -40.38 -73.57
CA LEU A 7 1.72 -39.86 -73.77
C LEU A 7 0.56 -40.62 -73.07
N LEU A 8 -0.11 -39.94 -72.13
CA LEU A 8 -1.57 -39.86 -72.07
C LEU A 8 -2.01 -38.53 -71.41
N ALA A 9 -2.96 -37.85 -72.05
CA ALA A 9 -3.55 -36.59 -71.64
C ALA A 9 -4.83 -36.81 -70.82
N MET A 10 -5.18 -35.87 -69.94
CA MET A 10 -6.57 -35.56 -69.64
C MET A 10 -6.71 -34.12 -69.13
N ALA A 11 -7.51 -33.35 -69.85
CA ALA A 11 -8.01 -32.05 -69.46
C ALA A 11 -9.35 -32.22 -68.73
N ALA A 12 -9.60 -31.42 -67.69
CA ALA A 12 -10.94 -31.13 -67.21
C ALA A 12 -10.98 -29.67 -66.73
N VAL A 13 -11.70 -28.85 -67.50
CA VAL A 13 -12.11 -27.49 -67.14
C VAL A 13 -13.30 -27.60 -66.19
N LEU A 14 -13.17 -27.05 -64.98
CA LEU A 14 -14.30 -26.79 -64.09
C LEU A 14 -14.34 -25.29 -63.79
N ALA A 15 -15.40 -24.66 -64.29
CA ALA A 15 -15.74 -23.27 -64.04
C ALA A 15 -15.98 -23.06 -62.54
N ALA A 16 -15.21 -22.16 -61.93
CA ALA A 16 -15.51 -21.63 -60.60
C ALA A 16 -16.64 -20.60 -60.74
N ALA A 17 -17.87 -21.03 -60.42
CA ALA A 17 -18.97 -20.11 -60.19
C ALA A 17 -18.67 -19.29 -58.93
N SER A 18 -18.47 -17.99 -59.13
CA SER A 18 -18.41 -16.97 -58.09
C SER A 18 -19.76 -16.87 -57.38
N GLN A 19 -19.93 -17.59 -56.26
CA GLN A 19 -20.96 -17.25 -55.29
C GLN A 19 -20.48 -16.02 -54.50
N SER A 20 -20.87 -14.85 -54.98
CA SER A 20 -20.96 -13.62 -54.19
C SER A 20 -22.09 -13.78 -53.16
N GLY A 21 -21.87 -14.63 -52.17
CA GLY A 21 -22.64 -14.63 -50.93
C GLY A 21 -22.25 -13.39 -50.14
N ALA A 22 -23.02 -12.31 -50.28
CA ALA A 22 -22.99 -11.22 -49.32
C ALA A 22 -23.41 -11.79 -47.95
N GLN A 23 -22.43 -12.24 -47.16
CA GLN A 23 -22.61 -12.41 -45.72
C GLN A 23 -22.84 -11.03 -45.13
N THR A 24 -24.11 -10.62 -45.08
CA THR A 24 -24.61 -9.65 -44.10
C THR A 24 -24.60 -10.34 -42.73
N GLY A 25 -23.40 -10.70 -42.26
CA GLY A 25 -23.19 -11.08 -40.87
C GLY A 25 -23.39 -9.83 -40.04
N THR A 26 -24.48 -9.77 -39.28
CA THR A 26 -24.68 -8.78 -38.23
C THR A 26 -23.44 -8.82 -37.33
N LYS A 27 -22.57 -7.79 -37.41
CA LYS A 27 -21.35 -7.73 -36.60
C LYS A 27 -21.75 -7.87 -35.13
N ALA A 28 -21.18 -8.85 -34.44
CA ALA A 28 -21.44 -9.05 -33.02
C ALA A 28 -21.03 -7.78 -32.24
N PRO A 29 -21.74 -7.42 -31.16
CA PRO A 29 -21.33 -6.35 -30.27
C PRO A 29 -19.95 -6.63 -29.70
N SER A 30 -19.08 -5.63 -29.68
CA SER A 30 -17.75 -5.70 -29.06
C SER A 30 -17.63 -4.64 -27.96
N LYS A 31 -17.07 -5.03 -26.81
CA LYS A 31 -16.72 -4.10 -25.74
C LYS A 31 -15.36 -3.46 -26.04
N ARG A 32 -15.25 -2.18 -25.79
CA ARG A 32 -13.99 -1.42 -25.90
C ARG A 32 -13.86 -0.48 -24.73
N PHE A 33 -12.66 -0.38 -24.19
CA PHE A 33 -12.35 0.42 -23.03
C PHE A 33 -11.35 1.51 -23.41
N LEU A 34 -11.55 2.70 -22.88
CA LEU A 34 -10.68 3.85 -23.08
C LEU A 34 -10.37 4.46 -21.71
N SER A 35 -9.13 4.29 -21.24
CA SER A 35 -8.67 4.88 -19.99
C SER A 35 -8.28 6.34 -20.22
N ILE A 36 -8.88 7.24 -19.46
CA ILE A 36 -8.57 8.67 -19.44
C ILE A 36 -7.63 8.90 -18.27
N ILE A 37 -6.53 9.63 -18.53
CA ILE A 37 -5.42 9.75 -17.58
C ILE A 37 -5.09 11.20 -17.21
N ASP A 38 -5.57 12.17 -17.99
CA ASP A 38 -5.23 13.59 -17.81
C ASP A 38 -6.46 14.40 -17.40
N ALA A 39 -6.37 14.99 -16.21
CA ALA A 39 -7.36 15.90 -15.67
C ALA A 39 -6.71 17.07 -14.95
N LYS A 40 -7.36 18.23 -15.02
CA LYS A 40 -6.97 19.43 -14.30
C LYS A 40 -8.13 20.03 -13.53
N ILE A 41 -7.83 20.64 -12.40
CA ILE A 41 -8.72 21.57 -11.72
C ILE A 41 -8.06 22.95 -11.74
N GLY A 42 -8.59 23.86 -12.56
CA GLY A 42 -7.89 25.09 -12.90
C GLY A 42 -6.58 24.77 -13.63
N GLU A 43 -5.45 25.16 -13.04
CA GLU A 43 -4.12 24.90 -13.60
C GLU A 43 -3.40 23.70 -12.96
N THR A 44 -4.03 23.02 -12.00
CA THR A 44 -3.43 21.94 -11.23
C THR A 44 -3.82 20.58 -11.80
N ASP A 45 -2.83 19.77 -12.17
CA ASP A 45 -3.03 18.37 -12.51
C ASP A 45 -3.57 17.60 -11.30
N VAL A 46 -4.60 16.78 -11.53
CA VAL A 46 -5.22 15.99 -10.48
C VAL A 46 -5.31 14.52 -10.86
N PRO A 47 -5.23 13.59 -9.90
CA PRO A 47 -5.39 12.18 -10.19
C PRO A 47 -6.79 11.92 -10.75
N LEU A 48 -6.83 11.20 -11.87
CA LEU A 48 -8.06 10.71 -12.50
C LEU A 48 -7.87 9.23 -12.81
N ASP A 49 -8.78 8.42 -12.29
CA ASP A 49 -9.03 7.07 -12.80
C ASP A 49 -10.41 7.12 -13.46
N ALA A 50 -10.45 7.15 -14.78
CA ALA A 50 -11.69 7.16 -15.52
C ALA A 50 -11.61 6.25 -16.75
N VAL A 51 -12.65 5.45 -16.95
CA VAL A 51 -12.73 4.49 -18.04
C VAL A 51 -14.05 4.71 -18.78
N ILE A 52 -13.96 5.02 -20.07
CA ILE A 52 -15.12 4.95 -20.95
C ILE A 52 -15.22 3.51 -21.44
N ARG A 53 -16.31 2.84 -21.06
CA ARG A 53 -16.70 1.55 -21.63
C ARG A 53 -17.69 1.80 -22.76
N GLU A 54 -17.38 1.29 -23.94
CA GLU A 54 -18.28 1.33 -25.09
C GLU A 54 -18.66 -0.07 -25.54
N GLU A 55 -19.92 -0.21 -25.91
CA GLU A 55 -20.36 -1.32 -26.73
C GLU A 55 -20.54 -0.82 -28.15
N ARG A 56 -19.93 -1.53 -29.12
CA ARG A 56 -19.94 -1.13 -30.53
C ARG A 56 -20.41 -2.27 -31.43
N VAL A 57 -21.24 -1.93 -32.40
CA VAL A 57 -21.60 -2.78 -33.53
C VAL A 57 -20.92 -2.21 -34.77
N GLY A 58 -19.81 -2.86 -35.17
CA GLY A 58 -18.89 -2.28 -36.16
C GLY A 58 -18.32 -0.94 -35.68
N ASN A 59 -18.49 0.12 -36.47
CA ASN A 59 -18.00 1.46 -36.14
C ASN A 59 -19.05 2.32 -35.41
N LYS A 60 -20.22 1.78 -35.04
CA LYS A 60 -21.25 2.54 -34.33
C LYS A 60 -21.21 2.21 -32.84
N THR A 61 -21.10 3.22 -31.98
CA THR A 61 -21.32 3.09 -30.53
C THR A 61 -22.81 2.89 -30.28
N VAL A 62 -23.18 1.81 -29.61
CA VAL A 62 -24.56 1.48 -29.24
C VAL A 62 -24.86 1.78 -27.77
N SER A 63 -23.85 1.67 -26.91
CA SER A 63 -23.91 2.14 -25.52
C SER A 63 -22.54 2.66 -25.10
N ALA A 64 -22.54 3.61 -24.17
CA ALA A 64 -21.34 4.15 -23.56
C ALA A 64 -21.59 4.40 -22.07
N GLU A 65 -20.60 4.11 -21.24
CA GLU A 65 -20.63 4.28 -19.79
C GLU A 65 -19.32 4.90 -19.35
N LEU A 66 -19.38 5.85 -18.43
CA LEU A 66 -18.21 6.39 -17.75
C LEU A 66 -18.19 5.87 -16.32
N ASP A 67 -17.14 5.14 -15.99
CA ASP A 67 -16.75 4.80 -14.63
C ASP A 67 -15.60 5.73 -14.24
N ALA A 68 -15.75 6.53 -13.19
CA ALA A 68 -14.71 7.46 -12.81
C ALA A 68 -14.60 7.66 -11.29
N CYS A 69 -13.36 7.75 -10.82
CA CYS A 69 -13.00 8.29 -9.53
C CYS A 69 -12.34 9.66 -9.69
N ILE A 70 -12.91 10.65 -9.02
CA ILE A 70 -12.45 12.04 -9.06
C ILE A 70 -12.19 12.55 -7.64
N PRO A 71 -11.25 13.49 -7.44
CA PRO A 71 -11.02 14.07 -6.13
C PRO A 71 -12.26 14.86 -5.66
N ALA A 72 -12.57 14.77 -4.38
CA ALA A 72 -13.72 15.47 -3.79
C ALA A 72 -13.53 17.00 -3.72
N ALA A 73 -12.29 17.50 -3.80
CA ALA A 73 -11.89 18.90 -3.88
C ALA A 73 -10.46 19.02 -4.46
N VAL A 74 -10.04 20.23 -4.85
CA VAL A 74 -8.77 20.52 -5.57
C VAL A 74 -7.53 19.87 -4.93
N ASN A 75 -7.47 19.80 -3.61
CA ASN A 75 -6.34 19.24 -2.86
C ASN A 75 -6.74 18.05 -1.98
N SER A 76 -7.82 17.35 -2.34
CA SER A 76 -8.32 16.22 -1.56
C SER A 76 -7.75 14.90 -2.07
N ARG A 77 -7.20 14.09 -1.16
CA ARG A 77 -6.93 12.66 -1.41
C ARG A 77 -8.20 11.80 -1.37
N LYS A 78 -9.32 12.35 -0.90
CA LYS A 78 -10.60 11.65 -0.93
C LYS A 78 -11.08 11.59 -2.38
N LEU A 79 -11.34 10.38 -2.85
CA LEU A 79 -11.96 10.13 -4.14
C LEU A 79 -13.47 9.93 -3.98
N ASP A 80 -14.22 10.46 -4.94
CA ASP A 80 -15.62 10.18 -5.17
C ASP A 80 -15.75 9.33 -6.42
N HIS A 81 -16.52 8.25 -6.34
CA HIS A 81 -16.80 7.39 -7.48
C HIS A 81 -18.17 7.69 -8.06
N PHE A 82 -18.30 7.57 -9.38
CA PHE A 82 -19.60 7.52 -10.04
C PHE A 82 -19.56 6.64 -11.28
N LEU A 83 -20.73 6.09 -11.60
CA LEU A 83 -20.99 5.33 -12.82
C LEU A 83 -22.12 6.03 -13.58
N ALA A 84 -21.84 6.51 -14.79
CA ALA A 84 -22.78 7.29 -15.58
C ALA A 84 -23.00 6.69 -16.98
N ALA A 85 -24.26 6.42 -17.32
CA ALA A 85 -24.63 6.04 -18.67
C ALA A 85 -24.56 7.26 -19.60
N LEU A 86 -23.64 7.21 -20.56
CA LEU A 86 -23.39 8.32 -21.47
C LEU A 86 -24.34 8.27 -22.69
N THR A 87 -24.98 9.40 -22.97
CA THR A 87 -25.65 9.64 -24.25
C THR A 87 -24.61 10.01 -25.29
N SER A 88 -24.49 9.20 -26.35
CA SER A 88 -23.59 9.47 -27.47
C SER A 88 -24.32 10.13 -28.63
N LYS A 89 -23.79 11.27 -29.10
CA LYS A 89 -24.23 11.98 -30.32
C LYS A 89 -23.02 12.26 -31.20
N GLY A 90 -22.66 11.28 -32.03
CA GLY A 90 -21.41 11.30 -32.78
C GLY A 90 -20.22 11.28 -31.83
N ASP A 91 -19.37 12.31 -31.94
CA ASP A 91 -18.18 12.49 -31.10
C ASP A 91 -18.49 13.02 -29.69
N ALA A 92 -19.69 13.55 -29.47
CA ALA A 92 -20.11 14.10 -28.19
C ALA A 92 -20.67 13.01 -27.27
N LEU A 93 -20.28 13.07 -26.00
CA LEU A 93 -20.71 12.22 -24.91
C LEU A 93 -21.21 13.11 -23.77
N ALA A 94 -22.40 12.84 -23.26
CA ALA A 94 -22.93 13.58 -22.12
C ALA A 94 -23.71 12.69 -21.16
N ALA A 95 -23.66 13.01 -19.88
CA ALA A 95 -24.51 12.42 -18.86
C ALA A 95 -24.68 13.38 -17.69
N ASP A 96 -25.79 13.22 -16.99
CA ASP A 96 -25.96 13.76 -15.64
C ASP A 96 -26.12 12.59 -14.68
N GLY A 97 -25.69 12.77 -13.44
CA GLY A 97 -25.71 11.72 -12.43
C GLY A 97 -25.41 12.26 -11.05
N ALA A 98 -24.98 11.38 -10.16
CA ALA A 98 -24.51 11.73 -8.85
C ALA A 98 -23.33 10.83 -8.44
N THR A 99 -22.44 11.36 -7.60
CA THR A 99 -21.40 10.55 -6.96
C THR A 99 -21.98 9.60 -5.91
N SER A 100 -21.16 8.66 -5.43
CA SER A 100 -21.46 7.81 -4.27
C SER A 100 -21.90 8.61 -3.04
N ASP A 101 -21.36 9.81 -2.87
CA ASP A 101 -21.71 10.79 -1.84
C ASP A 101 -22.99 11.59 -2.16
N LYS A 102 -23.71 11.24 -3.22
CA LYS A 102 -24.94 11.89 -3.69
C LYS A 102 -24.74 13.34 -4.11
N VAL A 103 -23.52 13.71 -4.52
CA VAL A 103 -23.25 15.05 -5.08
C VAL A 103 -23.62 15.02 -6.56
N ALA A 104 -24.41 16.00 -7.01
CA ALA A 104 -24.81 16.10 -8.41
C ALA A 104 -23.59 16.26 -9.33
N THR A 105 -23.59 15.49 -10.42
CA THR A 105 -22.50 15.44 -11.40
C THR A 105 -23.03 15.65 -12.81
N SER A 106 -22.39 16.51 -13.59
CA SER A 106 -22.67 16.70 -15.02
C SER A 106 -21.41 16.47 -15.84
N ILE A 107 -21.51 15.66 -16.88
CA ILE A 107 -20.41 15.18 -17.69
C ILE A 107 -20.63 15.65 -19.13
N THR A 108 -19.62 16.28 -19.70
CA THR A 108 -19.61 16.64 -21.12
C THR A 108 -18.25 16.34 -21.68
N LEU A 109 -18.15 15.31 -22.51
CA LEU A 109 -16.91 14.87 -23.15
C LEU A 109 -17.07 14.91 -24.67
N ARG A 110 -15.96 15.05 -25.36
CA ARG A 110 -15.85 14.96 -26.80
C ARG A 110 -14.65 14.10 -27.15
N ARG A 111 -14.85 13.16 -28.05
CA ARG A 111 -13.80 12.29 -28.56
C ARG A 111 -13.40 12.72 -29.97
N SER A 112 -12.13 12.70 -30.28
CA SER A 112 -11.61 12.95 -31.62
C SER A 112 -10.43 12.03 -31.93
N GLY A 113 -9.93 12.07 -33.16
CA GLY A 113 -8.76 11.28 -33.58
C GLY A 113 -9.11 9.92 -34.17
N LYS A 114 -8.08 9.07 -34.28
CA LYS A 114 -8.14 7.73 -34.88
C LYS A 114 -8.06 6.67 -33.78
N SER A 115 -8.36 5.41 -34.08
CA SER A 115 -8.45 4.33 -33.07
C SER A 115 -7.19 4.08 -32.24
N ASP A 116 -6.04 4.48 -32.77
CA ASP A 116 -4.68 4.36 -32.21
C ASP A 116 -4.12 5.68 -31.66
N ALA A 117 -4.86 6.78 -31.79
CA ALA A 117 -4.50 8.11 -31.32
C ALA A 117 -5.78 8.91 -31.05
N ILE A 118 -6.53 8.45 -30.03
CA ILE A 118 -7.79 9.06 -29.61
C ILE A 118 -7.48 10.21 -28.65
N GLU A 119 -8.20 11.29 -28.85
CA GLU A 119 -8.23 12.42 -27.93
C GLU A 119 -9.57 12.47 -27.23
N VAL A 120 -9.57 12.75 -25.93
CA VAL A 120 -10.77 12.97 -25.13
C VAL A 120 -10.63 14.31 -24.43
N THR A 121 -11.53 15.23 -24.76
CA THR A 121 -11.58 16.56 -24.15
C THR A 121 -12.95 16.78 -23.51
N GLY A 122 -13.03 17.62 -22.48
CA GLY A 122 -14.32 17.93 -21.88
C GLY A 122 -14.25 18.40 -20.46
N LYS A 123 -15.38 18.30 -19.75
CA LYS A 123 -15.53 18.69 -18.36
C LYS A 123 -16.37 17.70 -17.59
N ILE A 124 -15.97 17.47 -16.35
CA ILE A 124 -16.79 16.85 -15.31
C ILE A 124 -17.07 17.95 -14.27
N ARG A 125 -18.35 18.24 -14.02
CA ARG A 125 -18.77 19.14 -12.96
C ARG A 125 -19.33 18.33 -11.82
N ARG A 126 -18.78 18.47 -10.62
CA ARG A 126 -19.28 17.87 -9.37
C ARG A 126 -19.64 19.01 -8.41
N GLY A 127 -20.93 19.32 -8.26
CA GLY A 127 -21.36 20.53 -7.57
C GLY A 127 -20.68 21.78 -8.16
N ASN A 128 -19.89 22.49 -7.35
CA ASN A 128 -19.14 23.68 -7.78
C ASN A 128 -17.74 23.35 -8.33
N LEU A 129 -17.28 22.10 -8.20
CA LEU A 129 -15.97 21.68 -8.68
C LEU A 129 -16.05 21.38 -10.19
N VAL A 130 -15.14 21.97 -10.96
CA VAL A 130 -15.00 21.70 -12.40
C VAL A 130 -13.66 21.04 -12.65
N ILE A 131 -13.70 19.89 -13.30
CA ILE A 131 -12.53 19.11 -13.69
C ILE A 131 -12.48 19.13 -15.22
N ASP A 132 -11.41 19.72 -15.76
CA ASP A 132 -11.13 19.77 -17.18
C ASP A 132 -10.42 18.49 -17.61
N ILE A 133 -10.95 17.83 -18.64
CA ILE A 133 -10.41 16.61 -19.22
C ILE A 133 -9.71 16.96 -20.52
N SER A 134 -8.47 16.51 -20.70
CA SER A 134 -7.71 16.71 -21.93
C SER A 134 -6.65 15.63 -22.10
N SER A 135 -7.08 14.42 -22.45
CA SER A 135 -6.19 13.30 -22.76
C SER A 135 -5.98 13.12 -24.25
N GLN A 136 -4.76 12.74 -24.64
CA GLN A 136 -4.36 12.54 -26.03
C GLN A 136 -3.59 11.21 -26.19
N GLY A 137 -3.52 10.72 -27.43
CA GLY A 137 -2.75 9.49 -27.72
C GLY A 137 -3.34 8.21 -27.12
N LEU A 138 -4.63 8.23 -26.77
CA LEU A 138 -5.30 7.08 -26.17
C LEU A 138 -5.61 6.01 -27.22
N SER A 139 -5.72 4.76 -26.81
CA SER A 139 -6.13 3.65 -27.67
C SER A 139 -7.17 2.77 -26.98
N TYR A 140 -8.04 2.15 -27.78
CA TYR A 140 -9.03 1.23 -27.22
C TYR A 140 -8.39 -0.09 -26.80
N SER A 141 -8.70 -0.54 -25.58
CA SER A 141 -8.41 -1.89 -25.10
C SER A 141 -9.64 -2.79 -25.25
N PRO A 142 -9.49 -4.07 -25.63
CA PRO A 142 -10.55 -5.07 -25.49
C PRO A 142 -10.70 -5.57 -24.05
N ASP A 143 -9.65 -5.42 -23.23
CA ASP A 143 -9.59 -5.84 -21.83
C ASP A 143 -10.11 -4.72 -20.93
N ASP A 144 -10.89 -5.08 -19.91
CA ASP A 144 -11.45 -4.13 -18.96
C ASP A 144 -10.38 -3.73 -17.93
N PRO A 145 -9.85 -2.50 -17.97
CA PRO A 145 -8.79 -2.06 -17.07
C PRO A 145 -9.26 -1.91 -15.63
N ARG A 146 -10.58 -1.96 -15.38
CA ARG A 146 -11.16 -1.89 -14.02
C ARG A 146 -11.11 -3.23 -13.29
N LEU A 147 -10.82 -4.31 -14.01
CA LEU A 147 -10.60 -5.61 -13.39
C LEU A 147 -9.16 -5.62 -12.89
N SER A 148 -9.00 -5.42 -11.59
CA SER A 148 -7.75 -5.74 -10.92
C SER A 148 -7.42 -7.20 -11.26
N ALA A 149 -6.19 -7.49 -11.70
CA ALA A 149 -5.74 -8.87 -11.87
C ALA A 149 -6.04 -9.56 -10.55
N ALA A 150 -6.93 -10.56 -10.57
CA ALA A 150 -7.50 -11.19 -9.38
C ALA A 150 -6.39 -11.32 -8.35
N GLY A 151 -6.48 -10.51 -7.29
CA GLY A 151 -5.42 -10.43 -6.32
C GLY A 151 -5.26 -11.80 -5.70
N ASP A 152 -4.28 -12.56 -6.16
CA ASP A 152 -3.65 -13.58 -5.37
C ASP A 152 -3.11 -12.84 -4.14
N GLN A 153 -3.97 -12.69 -3.13
CA GLN A 153 -3.48 -12.47 -1.78
C GLN A 153 -2.73 -13.74 -1.44
N ALA A 154 -1.44 -13.77 -1.82
CA ALA A 154 -0.51 -14.75 -1.36
C ALA A 154 -0.72 -14.87 0.15
N ALA A 155 -0.83 -16.12 0.64
CA ALA A 155 -0.94 -16.37 2.06
C ALA A 155 0.16 -15.56 2.77
N VAL A 156 -0.25 -14.68 3.69
CA VAL A 156 0.71 -13.84 4.41
C VAL A 156 1.53 -14.78 5.27
N ASP A 157 2.83 -14.85 5.00
CA ASP A 157 3.77 -15.62 5.80
C ASP A 157 3.72 -15.15 7.25
N GLU A 158 3.48 -16.09 8.17
CA GLU A 158 3.39 -15.80 9.60
C GLU A 158 4.69 -15.20 10.15
N ALA A 159 5.83 -15.43 9.50
CA ALA A 159 7.13 -14.86 9.87
C ALA A 159 7.17 -13.32 9.76
N VAL A 160 6.29 -12.71 8.97
CA VAL A 160 6.25 -11.27 8.69
C VAL A 160 5.14 -10.55 9.48
N ILE A 161 4.36 -11.30 10.27
CA ILE A 161 3.33 -10.73 11.14
C ILE A 161 3.99 -9.97 12.28
N SER A 162 3.61 -8.70 12.43
CA SER A 162 4.12 -7.85 13.49
C SER A 162 3.25 -7.97 14.75
N PRO A 163 3.84 -8.11 15.96
CA PRO A 163 3.10 -8.31 17.20
C PRO A 163 2.17 -7.14 17.57
N ASN A 164 2.48 -5.94 17.08
CA ASN A 164 1.73 -4.72 17.36
C ASN A 164 0.90 -4.23 16.17
N ALA A 165 0.72 -5.02 15.11
CA ALA A 165 -0.01 -4.62 13.91
C ALA A 165 -1.35 -5.36 13.75
N LEU A 166 -2.38 -4.62 13.33
CA LEU A 166 -3.66 -5.17 12.89
C LEU A 166 -3.95 -4.70 11.46
N SER A 167 -4.44 -5.61 10.65
CA SER A 167 -4.99 -5.35 9.32
C SER A 167 -6.51 -5.50 9.37
N VAL A 168 -7.22 -4.45 8.95
CA VAL A 168 -8.69 -4.39 9.01
C VAL A 168 -9.22 -4.23 7.59
N GLU A 169 -9.92 -5.24 7.09
CA GLU A 169 -10.64 -5.14 5.82
C GLU A 169 -12.02 -4.53 6.08
N VAL A 170 -12.33 -3.42 5.41
CA VAL A 170 -13.55 -2.66 5.60
C VAL A 170 -14.07 -2.10 4.26
N ASP A 171 -15.38 -1.97 4.13
CA ASP A 171 -16.00 -1.19 3.06
C ASP A 171 -15.58 0.30 3.22
N PRO A 172 -15.02 0.95 2.18
CA PRO A 172 -14.67 2.37 2.21
C PRO A 172 -15.78 3.30 2.73
N ALA A 173 -17.05 2.96 2.47
CA ALA A 173 -18.20 3.75 2.94
C ALA A 173 -18.33 3.77 4.48
N HIS A 174 -17.73 2.80 5.17
CA HIS A 174 -17.79 2.63 6.62
C HIS A 174 -16.49 2.98 7.34
N VAL A 175 -15.43 3.40 6.64
CA VAL A 175 -14.16 3.83 7.27
C VAL A 175 -14.39 4.93 8.31
N ALA A 176 -15.28 5.88 8.04
CA ALA A 176 -15.58 6.95 8.99
C ALA A 176 -16.20 6.44 10.32
N ASP A 177 -16.96 5.34 10.29
CA ASP A 177 -17.48 4.67 11.49
C ASP A 177 -16.36 4.01 12.28
N VAL A 178 -15.45 3.30 11.58
CA VAL A 178 -14.25 2.70 12.17
C VAL A 178 -13.39 3.76 12.86
N LEU A 179 -13.12 4.88 12.17
CA LEU A 179 -12.35 5.98 12.75
C LEU A 179 -13.03 6.56 14.00
N ARG A 180 -14.37 6.69 14.00
CA ARG A 180 -15.11 7.15 15.18
C ARG A 180 -14.96 6.20 16.36
N ALA A 181 -15.06 4.89 16.13
CA ALA A 181 -14.89 3.88 17.16
C ALA A 181 -13.46 3.90 17.73
N LEU A 182 -12.45 4.09 16.88
CA LEU A 182 -11.04 4.10 17.26
C LEU A 182 -10.58 5.39 17.98
N ARG A 183 -11.32 6.50 17.91
CA ARG A 183 -10.92 7.79 18.54
C ARG A 183 -10.57 7.70 20.03
N THR A 184 -11.17 6.75 20.75
CA THR A 184 -10.96 6.55 22.19
C THR A 184 -10.06 5.36 22.50
N GLN A 185 -9.66 4.61 21.47
CA GLN A 185 -8.78 3.47 21.56
C GLN A 185 -7.41 3.98 21.17
N SER A 186 -6.43 4.04 22.07
CA SER A 186 -5.11 4.58 21.71
C SER A 186 -4.45 3.68 20.66
N VAL A 187 -4.69 4.00 19.39
CA VAL A 187 -4.30 3.26 18.20
C VAL A 187 -3.67 4.26 17.24
N ARG A 188 -2.60 3.85 16.58
CA ARG A 188 -2.04 4.57 15.44
C ARG A 188 -2.61 3.96 14.16
N ILE A 189 -3.05 4.81 13.25
CA ILE A 189 -3.54 4.38 11.93
C ILE A 189 -2.54 4.86 10.90
N ASP A 190 -2.18 3.98 9.97
CA ASP A 190 -1.39 4.38 8.82
C ASP A 190 -2.21 5.32 7.92
N GLY A 191 -1.76 6.56 7.81
CA GLY A 191 -2.44 7.61 7.06
C GLY A 191 -2.57 7.33 5.57
N GLU A 192 -1.65 6.54 4.99
CA GLU A 192 -1.73 6.16 3.57
C GLU A 192 -2.86 5.16 3.33
N THR A 193 -3.18 4.32 4.31
CA THR A 193 -4.30 3.38 4.22
C THR A 193 -5.67 4.02 4.43
N LEU A 194 -5.75 5.30 4.83
CA LEU A 194 -7.03 5.99 5.08
C LEU A 194 -7.78 6.35 3.81
N TYR A 195 -7.07 6.55 2.70
CA TYR A 195 -7.65 7.01 1.45
C TYR A 195 -7.78 5.83 0.49
N PRO A 196 -9.02 5.40 0.14
CA PRO A 196 -9.20 4.31 -0.79
C PRO A 196 -8.72 4.69 -2.19
N THR A 197 -8.12 3.72 -2.89
CA THR A 197 -7.93 3.81 -4.34
C THR A 197 -9.26 3.63 -5.06
N CYS A 198 -9.31 3.91 -6.37
CA CYS A 198 -10.52 3.68 -7.14
C CYS A 198 -10.94 2.21 -7.15
N ASP A 199 -9.98 1.29 -7.22
CA ASP A 199 -10.22 -0.15 -7.11
C ASP A 199 -10.83 -0.52 -5.76
N ASN A 200 -10.35 0.05 -4.66
CA ASN A 200 -10.97 -0.19 -3.35
C ASN A 200 -12.45 0.24 -3.32
N ILE A 201 -12.80 1.35 -3.98
CA ILE A 201 -14.18 1.83 -4.05
C ILE A 201 -15.04 0.91 -4.93
N ARG A 202 -14.53 0.48 -6.09
CA ARG A 202 -15.22 -0.44 -7.00
C ARG A 202 -15.48 -1.80 -6.35
N GLU A 203 -14.47 -2.34 -5.67
CA GLU A 203 -14.55 -3.64 -4.98
C GLU A 203 -15.25 -3.57 -3.63
N LYS A 204 -15.46 -2.36 -3.09
CA LYS A 204 -15.93 -2.10 -1.72
C LYS A 204 -15.05 -2.76 -0.66
N LYS A 205 -13.74 -2.76 -0.89
CA LYS A 205 -12.74 -3.38 -0.02
C LYS A 205 -11.55 -2.47 0.13
N GLN A 206 -11.30 -2.03 1.35
CA GLN A 206 -10.12 -1.26 1.75
C GLN A 206 -9.49 -1.94 2.96
N THR A 207 -8.17 -2.03 2.97
CA THR A 207 -7.43 -2.53 4.13
C THR A 207 -6.83 -1.36 4.88
N LEU A 208 -7.26 -1.17 6.13
CA LEU A 208 -6.62 -0.24 7.07
C LEU A 208 -5.50 -0.96 7.82
N THR A 209 -4.35 -0.30 7.93
CA THR A 209 -3.23 -0.77 8.76
C THR A 209 -3.20 0.00 10.06
N LEU A 210 -3.27 -0.73 11.18
CA LEU A 210 -3.27 -0.18 12.52
C LEU A 210 -2.04 -0.66 13.28
N THR A 211 -1.44 0.21 14.09
CA THR A 211 -0.46 -0.15 15.11
C THR A 211 -1.05 0.07 16.50
N VAL A 212 -1.00 -0.96 17.34
CA VAL A 212 -1.65 -1.03 18.65
C VAL A 212 -0.74 -1.68 19.67
N ASP A 213 -0.84 -1.27 20.93
CA ASP A 213 -0.24 -2.03 22.04
C ASP A 213 -0.73 -3.49 21.99
N PRO A 214 0.16 -4.50 21.90
CA PRO A 214 -0.23 -5.92 21.85
C PRO A 214 -1.15 -6.32 23.01
N LYS A 215 -1.00 -5.69 24.19
CA LYS A 215 -1.85 -5.93 25.36
C LYS A 215 -3.33 -5.56 25.12
N ARG A 216 -3.62 -4.72 24.12
CA ARG A 216 -4.98 -4.27 23.73
C ARG A 216 -5.46 -4.82 22.39
N ALA A 217 -4.58 -5.41 21.59
CA ALA A 217 -4.88 -5.83 20.23
C ALA A 217 -6.13 -6.71 20.13
N SER A 218 -6.30 -7.68 21.03
CA SER A 218 -7.48 -8.54 21.07
C SER A 218 -8.78 -7.76 21.29
N ALA A 219 -8.82 -6.89 22.30
CA ALA A 219 -10.02 -6.12 22.65
C ALA A 219 -10.41 -5.13 21.54
N ILE A 220 -9.42 -4.48 20.93
CA ILE A 220 -9.63 -3.60 19.78
C ILE A 220 -10.13 -4.41 18.57
N GLY A 221 -9.54 -5.57 18.32
CA GLY A 221 -9.97 -6.45 17.24
C GLY A 221 -11.41 -6.92 17.41
N ASP A 222 -11.81 -7.26 18.62
CA ASP A 222 -13.18 -7.66 18.93
C ASP A 222 -14.17 -6.50 18.78
N LEU A 223 -13.81 -5.28 19.23
CA LEU A 223 -14.59 -4.07 18.98
C LEU A 223 -14.81 -3.84 17.49
N LEU A 224 -13.74 -3.88 16.69
CA LEU A 224 -13.80 -3.60 15.25
C LEU A 224 -14.68 -4.59 14.49
N LYS A 225 -14.64 -5.88 14.86
CA LYS A 225 -15.51 -6.91 14.26
C LYS A 225 -17.01 -6.66 14.47
N THR A 226 -17.40 -5.83 15.44
CA THR A 226 -18.81 -5.48 15.66
C THR A 226 -19.30 -4.34 14.77
N LEU A 227 -18.40 -3.64 14.08
CA LEU A 227 -18.75 -2.45 13.32
C LEU A 227 -19.32 -2.82 11.93
N PRO A 228 -20.34 -2.11 11.45
CA PRO A 228 -20.85 -2.26 10.10
C PRO A 228 -19.73 -2.05 9.05
N GLY A 229 -19.76 -2.84 7.99
CA GLY A 229 -18.81 -2.74 6.89
C GLY A 229 -17.42 -3.35 7.15
N VAL A 230 -17.10 -3.77 8.38
CA VAL A 230 -15.85 -4.49 8.66
C VAL A 230 -16.01 -5.95 8.24
N ALA A 231 -15.23 -6.37 7.24
CA ALA A 231 -15.24 -7.73 6.70
C ALA A 231 -14.33 -8.67 7.50
N SER A 232 -13.14 -8.19 7.89
CA SER A 232 -12.22 -8.98 8.70
C SER A 232 -11.26 -8.12 9.53
N VAL A 233 -10.78 -8.70 10.63
CA VAL A 233 -9.67 -8.14 11.42
C VAL A 233 -8.68 -9.26 11.68
N ARG A 234 -7.43 -9.04 11.26
CA ARG A 234 -6.35 -10.05 11.33
C ARG A 234 -5.04 -9.41 11.80
N PRO A 235 -4.09 -10.19 12.33
CA PRO A 235 -2.74 -9.70 12.54
C PRO A 235 -2.17 -9.10 11.26
N GLY A 236 -1.51 -7.95 11.38
CA GLY A 236 -1.02 -7.16 10.25
C GLY A 236 0.47 -7.34 10.00
N LEU A 237 0.89 -6.86 8.84
CA LEU A 237 2.29 -6.54 8.58
C LEU A 237 2.64 -5.26 9.33
N GLY A 238 3.88 -5.16 9.80
CA GLY A 238 4.33 -4.00 10.56
C GLY A 238 5.85 -3.89 10.57
N ASN A 239 6.34 -2.92 11.33
CA ASN A 239 7.76 -2.56 11.40
C ASN A 239 8.60 -3.46 12.32
N LEU A 240 7.97 -4.37 13.06
CA LEU A 240 8.65 -5.33 13.94
C LEU A 240 8.56 -6.72 13.36
N THR A 241 9.70 -7.37 13.15
CA THR A 241 9.81 -8.72 12.60
C THR A 241 10.53 -9.63 13.57
N ARG A 242 10.29 -10.95 13.48
CA ARG A 242 11.00 -11.93 14.32
C ARG A 242 12.51 -11.92 14.09
N SER A 243 12.95 -11.61 12.87
CA SER A 243 14.37 -11.49 12.51
C SER A 243 15.11 -10.42 13.35
N ASN A 244 14.39 -9.40 13.83
CA ASN A 244 14.92 -8.36 14.70
C ASN A 244 14.46 -8.54 16.17
N ALA A 245 14.36 -9.78 16.63
CA ALA A 245 13.88 -10.08 17.97
C ALA A 245 14.82 -10.98 18.77
N VAL A 246 14.79 -10.82 20.10
CA VAL A 246 15.50 -11.67 21.06
C VAL A 246 14.49 -12.24 22.05
N ARG A 247 14.40 -13.57 22.11
CA ARG A 247 13.63 -14.29 23.12
C ARG A 247 14.52 -14.58 24.32
N PHE A 248 14.07 -14.27 25.52
CA PHE A 248 14.84 -14.48 26.74
C PHE A 248 13.94 -14.81 27.92
N LYS A 249 14.51 -15.43 28.94
CA LYS A 249 13.81 -15.60 30.22
C LYS A 249 13.91 -14.31 31.01
N PRO A 250 12.82 -13.84 31.63
CA PRO A 250 12.90 -12.69 32.52
C PRO A 250 13.98 -12.95 33.60
N PRO A 251 14.75 -11.93 34.00
CA PRO A 251 15.68 -12.06 35.11
C PRO A 251 14.95 -12.62 36.32
N ALA A 252 15.56 -13.59 37.02
CA ALA A 252 15.02 -14.12 38.26
C ALA A 252 15.11 -13.04 39.35
N GLU A 253 14.16 -12.11 39.38
CA GLU A 253 14.02 -11.23 40.54
C GLU A 253 13.47 -12.07 41.69
N ALA A 254 14.24 -12.09 42.78
CA ALA A 254 13.98 -12.89 43.96
C ALA A 254 12.52 -12.70 44.45
N GLY A 255 11.71 -13.74 44.30
CA GLY A 255 10.55 -13.98 45.16
C GLY A 255 9.21 -13.32 44.81
N LYS A 256 8.95 -12.90 43.56
CA LYS A 256 7.58 -12.53 43.17
C LYS A 256 7.07 -13.33 41.96
N PRO A 257 5.96 -14.09 42.08
CA PRO A 257 5.31 -14.73 40.94
C PRO A 257 4.55 -13.76 40.01
N ALA A 258 4.70 -12.44 40.19
CA ALA A 258 3.90 -11.42 39.49
C ALA A 258 4.59 -10.04 39.29
N GLY A 259 5.92 -9.94 39.39
CA GLY A 259 6.60 -8.63 39.47
C GLY A 259 7.78 -8.46 38.51
N LEU A 260 7.54 -8.47 37.19
CA LEU A 260 8.54 -7.93 36.26
C LEU A 260 8.54 -6.41 36.40
N ASP A 261 9.65 -5.83 36.85
CA ASP A 261 9.87 -4.39 36.77
C ASP A 261 10.20 -4.02 35.31
N GLU A 262 9.16 -3.64 34.56
CA GLU A 262 9.28 -3.29 33.13
C GLU A 262 10.21 -2.08 32.94
N ASP A 263 10.20 -1.12 33.88
CA ASP A 263 11.02 0.09 33.80
C ASP A 263 12.50 -0.24 34.04
N ALA A 264 12.82 -1.08 35.03
CA ALA A 264 14.19 -1.54 35.26
C ALA A 264 14.73 -2.37 34.09
N LEU A 265 13.88 -3.24 33.51
CA LEU A 265 14.24 -4.00 32.32
C LEU A 265 14.52 -3.06 31.14
N VAL A 266 13.64 -2.10 30.85
CA VAL A 266 13.82 -1.12 29.77
C VAL A 266 15.07 -0.28 29.98
N ALA A 267 15.37 0.13 31.21
CA ALA A 267 16.60 0.86 31.53
C ALA A 267 17.85 0.03 31.16
N ARG A 268 17.87 -1.26 31.54
CA ARG A 268 18.96 -2.19 31.19
C ARG A 268 19.07 -2.38 29.67
N LEU A 269 17.94 -2.55 28.97
CA LEU A 269 17.95 -2.69 27.51
C LEU A 269 18.50 -1.42 26.85
N ALA A 270 18.09 -0.24 27.31
CA ALA A 270 18.57 1.02 26.80
C ALA A 270 20.08 1.21 27.01
N ASP A 271 20.63 0.73 28.12
CA ASP A 271 22.07 0.78 28.38
C ASP A 271 22.86 -0.15 27.45
N VAL A 272 22.33 -1.34 27.14
CA VAL A 272 22.92 -2.27 26.15
C VAL A 272 22.88 -1.65 24.75
N VAL A 273 21.75 -1.08 24.36
CA VAL A 273 21.58 -0.40 23.07
C VAL A 273 22.54 0.79 22.96
N GLY A 274 22.61 1.63 23.99
CA GLY A 274 23.53 2.79 24.03
C GLY A 274 24.99 2.39 23.93
N THR A 275 25.39 1.30 24.61
CA THR A 275 26.73 0.72 24.49
C THR A 275 27.01 0.25 23.07
N SER A 276 26.07 -0.48 22.47
CA SER A 276 26.19 -0.96 21.09
C SER A 276 26.30 0.18 20.07
N LEU A 277 25.60 1.29 20.33
CA LEU A 277 25.63 2.49 19.48
C LEU A 277 26.80 3.43 19.80
N GLN A 278 27.59 3.15 20.84
CA GLN A 278 28.61 4.05 21.40
C GLN A 278 28.04 5.46 21.62
N SER A 279 26.82 5.54 22.13
CA SER A 279 26.05 6.78 22.24
C SER A 279 25.45 6.92 23.63
N ALA A 280 25.40 8.14 24.15
CA ALA A 280 24.82 8.42 25.46
C ALA A 280 23.29 8.37 25.36
N LYS A 281 22.64 7.68 26.31
CA LYS A 281 21.18 7.67 26.44
C LYS A 281 20.69 9.05 26.87
N VAL A 282 19.75 9.60 26.11
CA VAL A 282 19.07 10.86 26.41
C VAL A 282 17.73 10.59 27.11
N SER A 283 16.92 9.68 26.57
CA SER A 283 15.61 9.36 27.13
C SER A 283 15.15 7.96 26.76
N ALA A 284 14.18 7.45 27.52
CA ALA A 284 13.44 6.23 27.25
C ALA A 284 11.97 6.48 27.64
N THR A 285 11.07 6.50 26.65
CA THR A 285 9.67 6.89 26.86
C THR A 285 8.74 5.86 26.22
N ARG A 286 7.74 5.40 26.96
CA ARG A 286 6.72 4.48 26.44
C ARG A 286 5.70 5.21 25.59
N ASP A 287 5.41 4.68 24.41
CA ASP A 287 4.34 5.12 23.53
C ASP A 287 3.00 4.52 23.99
N GLY A 288 2.08 5.38 24.45
CA GLY A 288 0.76 4.97 24.92
C GLY A 288 -0.17 4.40 23.82
N TYR A 289 0.17 4.56 22.54
CA TYR A 289 -0.60 4.02 21.40
C TYR A 289 -0.09 2.63 21.00
N THR A 290 1.22 2.48 20.79
CA THR A 290 1.82 1.25 20.24
C THR A 290 2.40 0.31 21.28
N GLY A 291 2.58 0.77 22.52
CA GLY A 291 3.23 0.00 23.57
C GLY A 291 4.75 -0.12 23.43
N GLU A 292 5.33 0.45 22.36
CA GLU A 292 6.77 0.51 22.12
C GLU A 292 7.44 1.52 23.07
N TYR A 293 8.71 1.33 23.38
CA TYR A 293 9.56 2.33 24.01
C TYR A 293 10.40 3.01 22.94
N LEU A 294 10.30 4.34 22.89
CA LEU A 294 11.21 5.19 22.14
C LEU A 294 12.44 5.48 23.00
N LEU A 295 13.59 4.96 22.56
CA LEU A 295 14.88 5.21 23.15
C LEU A 295 15.62 6.24 22.29
N VAL A 296 16.08 7.32 22.90
CA VAL A 296 16.83 8.38 22.20
C VAL A 296 18.26 8.38 22.69
N PHE A 297 19.20 8.31 21.75
CA PHE A 297 20.64 8.33 22.00
C PHE A 297 21.28 9.49 21.26
N LYS A 298 22.36 10.04 21.83
CA LYS A 298 23.10 11.16 21.24
C LYS A 298 24.60 10.94 21.36
N LYS A 299 25.33 11.28 20.30
CA LYS A 299 26.80 11.38 20.30
C LYS A 299 27.27 12.55 19.40
N PRO A 300 28.49 13.05 19.58
CA PRO A 300 29.11 13.96 18.62
C PRO A 300 29.13 13.36 17.22
N PHE A 301 28.93 14.17 16.18
CA PHE A 301 29.05 13.73 14.79
C PHE A 301 30.50 13.90 14.32
N GLU A 302 31.18 12.78 14.06
CA GLU A 302 32.64 12.77 13.84
C GLU A 302 33.05 13.05 12.38
N LEU A 303 32.12 13.01 11.43
CA LEU A 303 32.39 13.22 10.00
C LEU A 303 32.20 14.68 9.56
N GLY A 304 31.63 15.52 10.41
CA GLY A 304 31.38 16.94 10.12
C GLY A 304 32.52 17.83 10.62
N ASP A 305 32.74 18.96 9.95
CA ASP A 305 33.69 19.98 10.38
C ASP A 305 33.17 20.84 11.56
N ASP A 306 31.88 20.72 11.90
CA ASP A 306 31.23 21.51 12.94
C ASP A 306 31.24 20.78 14.30
N PRO A 307 31.98 21.29 15.30
CA PRO A 307 32.11 20.62 16.60
C PRO A 307 30.82 20.63 17.43
N ASN A 308 29.81 21.39 17.02
CA ASN A 308 28.50 21.41 17.69
C ASN A 308 27.52 20.41 17.06
N GLU A 309 27.90 19.77 15.95
CA GLU A 309 27.03 18.84 15.24
C GLU A 309 26.93 17.51 15.99
N SER A 310 25.72 16.97 16.05
CA SER A 310 25.44 15.77 16.80
C SER A 310 24.60 14.79 16.01
N GLN A 311 24.88 13.51 16.21
CA GLN A 311 24.04 12.43 15.72
C GLN A 311 23.05 12.06 16.82
N THR A 312 21.76 12.13 16.49
CA THR A 312 20.66 11.60 17.30
C THR A 312 20.17 10.31 16.67
N THR A 313 20.10 9.25 17.47
CA THR A 313 19.57 7.95 17.05
C THR A 313 18.33 7.64 17.87
N GLU A 314 17.20 7.47 17.20
CA GLU A 314 15.95 6.97 17.75
C GLU A 314 15.85 5.46 17.49
N ALA A 315 15.73 4.67 18.56
CA ALA A 315 15.47 3.24 18.49
C ALA A 315 14.11 2.94 19.12
N ARG A 316 13.27 2.13 18.44
CA ARG A 316 12.02 1.64 19.02
C ARG A 316 12.20 0.20 19.46
N ILE A 317 11.81 -0.10 20.70
CA ILE A 317 11.77 -1.46 21.20
C ILE A 317 10.37 -1.82 21.69
N LEU A 318 9.94 -3.05 21.47
CA LEU A 318 8.70 -3.57 22.04
C LEU A 318 9.01 -4.77 22.91
N LEU A 319 8.47 -4.78 24.13
CA LEU A 319 8.50 -5.93 25.01
C LEU A 319 7.16 -6.67 24.92
N ASP A 320 7.24 -7.94 24.56
CA ASP A 320 6.08 -8.83 24.49
C ASP A 320 6.36 -10.16 25.20
N ARG A 321 5.29 -10.93 25.43
CA ARG A 321 5.38 -12.29 25.98
C ARG A 321 5.43 -13.30 24.85
N ALA A 322 6.37 -14.25 24.93
CA ALA A 322 6.52 -15.29 23.92
C ALA A 322 5.35 -16.29 23.92
N ASP A 323 4.71 -16.47 25.08
CA ASP A 323 3.58 -17.37 25.26
C ASP A 323 2.57 -16.81 26.27
N LYS A 324 1.35 -17.35 26.22
CA LYS A 324 0.27 -17.00 27.17
C LYS A 324 0.62 -17.37 28.61
N THR A 325 1.55 -18.30 28.81
CA THR A 325 1.99 -18.78 30.12
C THR A 325 3.01 -17.85 30.79
N GLY A 326 3.58 -16.87 30.08
CA GLY A 326 4.51 -15.87 30.60
C GLY A 326 5.91 -16.40 30.93
N GLY A 327 6.30 -17.55 30.38
CA GLY A 327 7.58 -18.20 30.70
C GLY A 327 8.81 -17.53 30.08
N SER A 328 8.61 -16.83 28.96
CA SER A 328 9.64 -16.11 28.21
C SER A 328 9.12 -14.77 27.72
N LEU A 329 10.03 -13.80 27.60
CA LEU A 329 9.81 -12.50 26.99
C LEU A 329 10.46 -12.45 25.61
N ILE A 330 9.95 -11.59 24.75
CA ILE A 330 10.56 -11.23 23.47
C ILE A 330 10.77 -9.72 23.49
N VAL A 331 11.98 -9.28 23.17
CA VAL A 331 12.25 -7.89 22.80
C VAL A 331 12.37 -7.80 21.29
N TYR A 332 11.50 -7.03 20.67
CA TYR A 332 11.59 -6.67 19.26
C TYR A 332 12.31 -5.34 19.12
N VAL A 333 13.20 -5.23 18.14
CA VAL A 333 13.94 -4.01 17.80
C VAL A 333 13.44 -3.51 16.46
N GLY A 334 12.84 -2.32 16.44
CA GLY A 334 12.42 -1.66 15.21
C GLY A 334 13.57 -1.05 14.44
N ALA A 335 13.27 -0.56 13.24
CA ALA A 335 14.21 0.24 12.45
C ALA A 335 14.72 1.45 13.24
N LEU A 336 15.98 1.79 13.01
CA LEU A 336 16.60 2.96 13.62
C LEU A 336 16.31 4.19 12.77
N LYS A 337 16.06 5.32 13.41
CA LYS A 337 16.02 6.62 12.73
C LYS A 337 17.20 7.44 13.19
N ILE A 338 17.98 7.93 12.23
CA ILE A 338 19.19 8.72 12.50
C ILE A 338 18.96 10.13 11.97
N THR A 339 19.25 11.11 12.80
CA THR A 339 19.20 12.52 12.43
C THR A 339 20.51 13.17 12.82
N ILE A 340 21.08 13.94 11.89
CA ILE A 340 22.32 14.67 12.10
C ILE A 340 21.98 16.16 12.08
N GLY A 341 22.40 16.89 13.12
CA GLY A 341 22.16 18.33 13.21
C GLY A 341 22.61 18.97 14.52
N GLN A 342 22.39 20.28 14.57
CA GLN A 342 22.71 21.17 15.69
C GLN A 342 21.61 21.17 16.76
N ALA A 343 21.98 21.47 18.02
CA ALA A 343 20.99 21.64 19.07
C ALA A 343 20.14 22.91 18.82
N GLY A 344 18.84 22.73 18.53
CA GLY A 344 17.88 23.84 18.35
C GLY A 344 17.64 24.26 16.90
N ASP A 345 18.22 23.59 15.91
CA ASP A 345 18.00 23.86 14.49
C ASP A 345 17.20 22.70 13.86
N ASP A 346 16.04 23.00 13.28
CA ASP A 346 14.99 22.00 12.99
C ASP A 346 15.24 21.18 11.70
N THR A 347 16.43 21.25 11.09
CA THR A 347 16.81 20.34 9.98
C THR A 347 18.24 20.57 9.51
N ARG A 348 19.08 19.51 9.41
CA ARG A 348 20.18 19.48 8.41
C ARG A 348 20.35 18.17 7.63
N ALA A 349 20.00 17.00 8.16
CA ALA A 349 19.79 15.80 7.34
C ALA A 349 19.01 14.72 8.13
N GLN A 350 18.05 14.08 7.47
CA GLN A 350 17.44 12.84 7.97
C GLN A 350 17.94 11.68 7.11
N VAL A 351 18.53 10.68 7.74
CA VAL A 351 18.91 9.44 7.06
C VAL A 351 17.98 8.34 7.56
N SER A 352 17.14 7.85 6.65
CA SER A 352 16.25 6.71 6.90
C SER A 352 16.90 5.44 6.34
N ASP A 353 16.69 4.33 7.03
CA ASP A 353 17.38 3.03 6.93
C ASP A 353 17.89 2.58 5.54
N ILE A 354 19.09 2.00 5.53
CA ILE A 354 19.62 1.17 4.45
C ILE A 354 19.36 -0.27 4.88
N ALA A 355 18.39 -0.93 4.23
CA ALA A 355 18.19 -2.37 4.41
C ALA A 355 19.52 -3.11 4.21
N ALA A 356 19.87 -3.99 5.14
CA ALA A 356 21.10 -4.79 5.10
C ALA A 356 21.21 -5.54 3.76
N GLY A 357 22.01 -5.00 2.85
CA GLY A 357 22.05 -5.51 1.48
C GLY A 357 22.89 -4.67 0.53
N GLN A 358 24.04 -4.16 0.97
CA GLN A 358 25.22 -3.94 0.13
C GLN A 358 26.38 -3.47 1.03
N GLU A 359 27.38 -4.35 1.19
CA GLU A 359 28.68 -3.98 1.73
C GLU A 359 29.37 -3.08 0.71
N GLU A 360 29.31 -1.77 0.88
CA GLU A 360 30.28 -0.88 0.23
C GLU A 360 31.54 -0.82 1.10
N GLU A 361 32.63 -1.42 0.62
CA GLU A 361 33.95 -1.25 1.22
C GLU A 361 34.34 0.25 1.21
N GLY A 362 34.38 0.85 2.40
CA GLY A 362 35.02 2.15 2.64
C GLY A 362 34.10 3.30 3.08
N GLY A 363 32.78 3.08 3.16
CA GLY A 363 31.85 4.05 3.74
C GLY A 363 31.71 3.90 5.27
N ALA A 364 31.46 4.99 5.99
CA ALA A 364 31.04 4.91 7.39
C ALA A 364 29.67 4.23 7.46
N GLN A 365 29.65 2.94 7.80
CA GLN A 365 28.43 2.15 7.91
C GLN A 365 27.51 2.78 8.96
N LEU A 366 26.32 3.20 8.51
CA LEU A 366 25.30 3.68 9.44
C LEU A 366 24.86 2.54 10.36
N PRO A 367 24.58 2.82 11.65
CA PRO A 367 24.14 1.79 12.57
C PRO A 367 22.85 1.14 12.08
N SER A 368 22.84 -0.19 12.08
CA SER A 368 21.68 -1.02 11.77
C SER A 368 21.19 -1.77 13.03
N SER A 369 20.02 -2.39 12.97
CA SER A 369 19.46 -3.14 14.10
C SER A 369 20.22 -4.44 14.41
N GLY A 370 20.94 -5.02 13.44
CA GLY A 370 21.62 -6.33 13.59
C GLY A 370 22.61 -6.40 14.77
N PRO A 371 23.61 -5.50 14.85
CA PRO A 371 24.55 -5.45 15.97
C PRO A 371 23.87 -5.26 17.34
N ILE A 372 22.76 -4.52 17.38
CA ILE A 372 21.97 -4.29 18.59
C ILE A 372 21.29 -5.59 19.02
N VAL A 373 20.66 -6.31 18.09
CA VAL A 373 20.04 -7.62 18.36
C VAL A 373 21.05 -8.61 18.92
N GLU A 374 22.27 -8.63 18.37
CA GLU A 374 23.35 -9.47 18.92
C GLU A 374 23.79 -9.06 20.32
N ALA A 375 23.97 -7.75 20.56
CA ALA A 375 24.34 -7.23 21.86
C ALA A 375 23.28 -7.57 22.92
N LEU A 376 22.00 -7.43 22.57
CA LEU A 376 20.87 -7.79 23.42
C LEU A 376 20.83 -9.30 23.69
N ALA A 377 20.99 -10.15 22.66
CA ALA A 377 21.02 -11.60 22.84
C ALA A 377 22.13 -12.03 23.82
N ARG A 378 23.35 -11.48 23.67
CA ARG A 378 24.46 -11.73 24.60
C ARG A 378 24.14 -11.23 26.01
N ALA A 379 23.66 -10.00 26.15
CA ALA A 379 23.41 -9.37 27.45
C ALA A 379 22.26 -10.04 28.22
N LEU A 380 21.27 -10.58 27.52
CA LEU A 380 20.10 -11.25 28.10
C LEU A 380 20.26 -12.77 28.20
N GLN A 381 21.37 -13.32 27.69
CA GLN A 381 21.53 -14.77 27.48
C GLN A 381 20.34 -15.36 26.69
N GLY A 382 19.85 -14.59 25.73
CA GLY A 382 18.67 -14.87 24.93
C GLY A 382 18.98 -15.62 23.64
N GLU A 383 17.93 -15.95 22.93
CA GLU A 383 17.93 -16.62 21.63
C GLU A 383 17.46 -15.61 20.57
N LYS A 384 18.11 -15.61 19.41
CA LYS A 384 17.69 -14.88 18.22
C LYS A 384 16.83 -15.77 17.33
N TRP A 385 16.08 -15.15 16.43
CA TRP A 385 15.37 -15.89 15.39
C TRP A 385 16.31 -16.29 14.26
N ASP A 386 16.28 -17.56 13.88
CA ASP A 386 17.00 -18.15 12.75
C ASP A 386 16.03 -18.26 11.58
N ASN A 387 16.17 -17.36 10.59
CA ASN A 387 15.30 -17.31 9.41
C ASN A 387 15.44 -18.55 8.53
N ASP A 388 16.63 -19.17 8.48
CA ASP A 388 16.90 -20.31 7.60
C ASP A 388 16.21 -21.58 8.09
N HIS A 389 15.98 -21.68 9.40
CA HIS A 389 15.41 -22.85 10.06
C HIS A 389 14.09 -22.60 10.79
N ASP A 390 13.51 -21.39 10.67
CA ASP A 390 12.24 -20.99 11.28
C ASP A 390 12.16 -21.28 12.80
N LYS A 391 13.24 -21.01 13.54
CA LYS A 391 13.35 -21.36 14.96
C LYS A 391 14.15 -20.35 15.79
N TRP A 392 13.97 -20.39 17.10
CA TRP A 392 14.84 -19.67 18.03
C TRP A 392 16.16 -20.42 18.21
N SER A 393 17.28 -19.71 18.11
CA SER A 393 18.63 -20.24 18.29
C SER A 393 19.49 -19.26 19.09
N LYS A 394 20.46 -19.78 19.85
CA LYS A 394 21.44 -18.95 20.57
C LYS A 394 22.38 -18.21 19.63
#